data_AF-A0A917DV97-F1
#
_entry.id   AF-A0A917DV97-F1
#
_cell.length_a   1.000
_cell.length_b   1.000
_cell.length_c   1.000
_cell.angle_alpha   90.00
_cell.angle_beta   90.00
_cell.angle_gamma   90.00
#
_symmetry.space_group_name_H-M   'P 1'
#
loop_
_entity.id
_entity.type
_entity.pdbx_description
1 polymer ?
#
loop_
_entity_poly.entity_id
_entity_poly.type
_entity_poly.pdbx_seq_one_letter_code
_entity_poly.pdbx_strand_id
1 'polypeptide(L)'
;MKATFLILVIFLTYGNPLKAQTIFSFEPNESLRINDAELHGKIKQIGSGYDEIYFNYNARNLHLIFKPSKFKQYTHVLNSTGKTQSELCVYEAASSDGKYYMIIRGGKCHSISFFEGEDYFSLESTSNNFFVFTKNVRSNLPENFCGFEKEPLLRLSISQQKAVNGCFDFPVAFVVDYEQYKAKISNGQPIADIEADNLSYIIAAQEVWAKNTFEGEVRFRVVGQKIYTNLDELPWPYDLTLDYSRIAIDFDNFWKKPEEWKSYKLLTLIGITGLDFFTLDKKTNNIWGYGLTKKQEYKMGVIMLKGLLPKDATTWLLSHELGHVFGAVHDDNRYVMNPFYDESSLVNWSPKSKEAINSTLNELNDKNWLKNCPEILLSWSSSTDTLLLEWKTNYDDVEDMYSIEKSQDGQKTWQVIEQVKSSGKYNYQTRSLLVQLGTESFYYRVNQKGRNSILSNSVIVSLTSVNEENLTNTFYVYPNPVGNILFIKSDYDISIHDSRGNLHQTILSSQKTINTSNWPSGIYFITENGGIRRTVKIVK
;
A
#
# COMPACT_ATOMS: atom_id res chain seq x y z
N MET A 1 34.62 37.43 18.17
CA MET A 1 33.84 36.18 18.33
C MET A 1 32.42 36.22 17.75
N LYS A 2 31.86 37.37 17.33
CA LYS A 2 30.52 37.45 16.67
C LYS A 2 30.55 37.41 15.13
N ALA A 3 31.71 37.61 14.50
CA ALA A 3 31.84 37.62 13.03
C ALA A 3 31.98 36.22 12.42
N THR A 4 32.48 35.23 13.18
CA THR A 4 32.74 33.87 12.68
C THR A 4 31.47 33.02 12.55
N PHE A 5 30.42 33.36 13.30
CA PHE A 5 29.13 32.65 13.22
C PHE A 5 28.30 33.06 11.99
N LEU A 6 28.52 34.26 11.44
CA LEU A 6 27.80 34.76 10.26
C LEU A 6 28.34 34.14 8.95
N ILE A 7 29.63 33.77 8.91
CA ILE A 7 30.27 33.19 7.72
C ILE A 7 29.90 31.70 7.55
N LEU A 8 29.61 30.97 8.63
CA LEU A 8 29.20 29.56 8.55
C LEU A 8 27.79 29.39 7.95
N VAL A 9 26.90 30.38 8.10
CA VAL A 9 25.55 30.36 7.51
C VAL A 9 25.58 30.71 6.01
N ILE A 10 26.56 31.50 5.56
CA ILE A 10 26.70 31.90 4.14
C ILE A 10 27.36 30.79 3.30
N PHE A 11 28.23 29.96 3.87
CA PHE A 11 28.82 28.83 3.13
C PHE A 11 27.86 27.65 2.91
N LEU A 12 26.75 27.57 3.66
CA LEU A 12 25.70 26.57 3.44
C LEU A 12 24.70 26.95 2.34
N THR A 13 24.71 28.19 1.83
CA THR A 13 23.75 28.65 0.80
C THR A 13 24.30 28.65 -0.63
N TYR A 14 25.62 28.52 -0.82
CA TYR A 14 26.25 28.59 -2.16
C TYR A 14 26.72 27.24 -2.74
N GLY A 15 26.61 26.14 -2.00
CA GLY A 15 27.06 24.82 -2.44
C GLY A 15 25.91 23.92 -2.91
N ASN A 16 25.40 24.14 -4.14
CA ASN A 16 24.15 23.57 -4.66
C ASN A 16 22.94 23.89 -3.75
N PRO A 17 21.81 24.38 -4.28
CA PRO A 17 20.58 24.30 -3.50
C PRO A 17 20.29 22.80 -3.34
N LEU A 18 20.77 22.19 -2.26
CA LEU A 18 20.25 20.93 -1.76
C LEU A 18 18.75 21.11 -1.84
N LYS A 19 18.07 20.36 -2.72
CA LYS A 19 16.61 20.39 -2.83
C LYS A 19 16.10 20.34 -1.39
N ALA A 20 15.54 21.45 -0.93
CA ALA A 20 15.26 21.61 0.48
C ALA A 20 14.31 20.48 0.88
N GLN A 21 14.80 19.57 1.70
CA GLN A 21 14.01 18.45 2.22
C GLN A 21 12.80 19.04 2.89
N THR A 22 11.62 18.49 2.60
CA THR A 22 10.40 19.03 3.17
C THR A 22 10.01 18.22 4.40
N ILE A 23 9.98 18.86 5.56
CA ILE A 23 9.54 18.24 6.81
C ILE A 23 8.06 18.54 6.99
N PHE A 24 7.26 17.49 7.11
CA PHE A 24 5.84 17.54 7.43
C PHE A 24 5.64 17.01 8.84
N SER A 25 5.45 17.89 9.81
CA SER A 25 5.14 17.48 11.18
C SER A 25 3.67 17.76 11.49
N PHE A 26 2.91 16.72 11.83
CA PHE A 26 1.59 16.89 12.41
C PHE A 26 1.74 17.21 13.90
N GLU A 27 1.32 18.40 14.29
CA GLU A 27 1.34 18.90 15.66
C GLU A 27 -0.09 18.79 16.22
N PRO A 28 -0.41 17.73 16.99
CA PRO A 28 -1.76 17.53 17.51
C PRO A 28 -2.11 18.63 18.52
N ASN A 29 -3.38 19.03 18.51
CA ASN A 29 -3.95 19.91 19.50
C ASN A 29 -4.83 19.07 20.44
N GLU A 30 -4.23 18.62 21.55
CA GLU A 30 -4.90 17.78 22.55
C GLU A 30 -6.20 18.39 23.10
N SER A 31 -6.34 19.73 23.09
CA SER A 31 -7.57 20.39 23.53
C SER A 31 -8.76 20.21 22.56
N LEU A 32 -8.50 19.75 21.34
CA LEU A 32 -9.49 19.49 20.30
C LEU A 32 -9.64 17.99 20.00
N ARG A 33 -9.16 17.12 20.90
CA ARG A 33 -9.34 15.68 20.76
C ARG A 33 -10.82 15.33 20.98
N ILE A 34 -11.47 14.78 19.95
CA ILE A 34 -12.89 14.40 20.03
C ILE A 34 -13.00 12.99 20.65
N ASN A 35 -12.15 12.06 20.21
CA ASN A 35 -12.09 10.69 20.71
C ASN A 35 -10.70 10.08 20.40
N ASP A 36 -10.55 8.76 20.58
CA ASP A 36 -9.31 8.04 20.25
C ASP A 36 -9.08 7.88 18.73
N ALA A 37 -10.12 8.07 17.93
CA ALA A 37 -10.10 7.92 16.47
C ALA A 37 -9.81 9.25 15.74
N GLU A 38 -10.14 10.40 16.33
CA GLU A 38 -10.06 11.70 15.67
C GLU A 38 -9.28 12.73 16.49
N LEU A 39 -8.18 13.22 15.91
CA LEU A 39 -7.29 14.19 16.52
C LEU A 39 -7.09 15.40 15.60
N HIS A 40 -7.48 16.58 16.07
CA HIS A 40 -7.28 17.83 15.36
C HIS A 40 -5.89 18.39 15.64
N GLY A 41 -5.27 19.02 14.65
CA GLY A 41 -3.94 19.59 14.80
C GLY A 41 -3.57 20.52 13.65
N LYS A 42 -2.30 20.88 13.57
CA LYS A 42 -1.75 21.67 12.47
C LYS A 42 -0.63 20.90 11.80
N ILE A 43 -0.46 21.12 10.50
CA ILE A 43 0.76 20.70 9.82
C ILE A 43 1.76 21.84 9.89
N LYS A 44 2.91 21.57 10.48
CA LYS A 44 4.10 22.40 10.33
C LYS A 44 4.90 21.86 9.15
N GLN A 45 4.89 22.64 8.06
CA GLN A 45 5.67 22.35 6.87
C GLN A 45 6.93 23.23 6.84
N ILE A 46 8.10 22.61 6.74
CA ILE A 46 9.38 23.30 6.50
C ILE A 46 9.89 22.84 5.14
N GLY A 47 9.97 23.75 4.16
CA GLY A 47 10.26 23.42 2.76
C GLY A 47 9.03 23.51 1.85
N SER A 48 9.22 23.41 0.54
CA SER A 48 8.15 23.60 -0.47
C SER A 48 8.03 22.44 -1.47
N GLY A 49 8.91 21.44 -1.39
CA GLY A 49 8.90 20.28 -2.28
C GLY A 49 8.01 19.16 -1.76
N TYR A 50 7.50 18.34 -2.66
CA TYR A 50 6.75 17.13 -2.31
C TYR A 50 7.48 15.85 -2.71
N ASP A 51 8.57 15.94 -3.47
CA ASP A 51 9.35 14.78 -3.92
C ASP A 51 9.88 13.93 -2.76
N GLU A 52 10.30 14.58 -1.66
CA GLU A 52 10.91 13.96 -0.50
C GLU A 52 10.38 14.61 0.79
N ILE A 53 9.70 13.80 1.60
CA ILE A 53 9.02 14.24 2.82
C ILE A 53 9.51 13.45 4.02
N TYR A 54 9.91 14.15 5.08
CA TYR A 54 10.02 13.58 6.42
C TYR A 54 8.70 13.80 7.14
N PHE A 55 7.87 12.77 7.19
CA PHE A 55 6.54 12.82 7.79
C PHE A 55 6.60 12.38 9.25
N ASN A 56 6.41 13.34 10.16
CA ASN A 56 6.44 13.14 11.59
C ASN A 56 5.01 13.18 12.15
N TYR A 57 4.56 12.08 12.72
CA TYR A 57 3.25 11.97 13.37
C TYR A 57 3.29 10.90 14.46
N ASN A 58 2.59 11.12 15.57
CA ASN A 58 2.50 10.16 16.70
C ASN A 58 3.86 9.54 17.13
N ALA A 59 4.89 10.37 17.30
CA ALA A 59 6.28 9.98 17.60
C ALA A 59 7.00 9.11 16.55
N ARG A 60 6.38 8.83 15.40
CA ARG A 60 7.02 8.22 14.23
C ARG A 60 7.64 9.29 13.35
N ASN A 61 8.76 8.94 12.73
CA ASN A 61 9.41 9.76 11.71
C ASN A 61 9.58 8.88 10.46
N LEU A 62 8.79 9.14 9.43
CA LEU A 62 8.84 8.40 8.18
C LEU A 62 9.58 9.21 7.13
N HIS A 63 10.50 8.56 6.42
CA HIS A 63 11.13 9.12 5.23
C HIS A 63 10.39 8.62 3.99
N LEU A 64 9.57 9.49 3.39
CA LEU A 64 8.71 9.18 2.27
C LEU A 64 9.20 9.88 1.00
N ILE A 65 9.24 9.12 -0.10
CA ILE A 65 9.66 9.62 -1.40
C ILE A 65 8.48 9.48 -2.33
N PHE A 66 7.83 10.62 -2.57
CA PHE A 66 6.61 10.67 -3.33
C PHE A 66 6.92 10.85 -4.81
N LYS A 67 6.20 10.09 -5.62
CA LYS A 67 6.21 10.17 -7.08
C LYS A 67 4.79 10.47 -7.57
N PRO A 68 4.63 11.17 -8.72
CA PRO A 68 3.32 11.37 -9.32
C PRO A 68 2.61 10.02 -9.49
N SER A 69 1.41 9.89 -8.94
CA SER A 69 0.66 8.65 -8.99
C SER A 69 -0.03 8.49 -10.34
N LYS A 70 -0.03 7.26 -10.88
CA LYS A 70 -0.81 6.90 -12.07
C LYS A 70 -2.31 6.75 -11.78
N PHE A 71 -2.71 6.93 -10.53
CA PHE A 71 -4.07 6.75 -10.03
C PHE A 71 -5.05 7.76 -10.64
N LYS A 72 -4.63 9.03 -10.83
CA LYS A 72 -5.43 10.08 -11.48
C LYS A 72 -4.97 10.29 -12.91
N GLN A 73 -5.85 10.12 -13.90
CA GLN A 73 -5.50 10.16 -15.33
C GLN A 73 -6.12 11.32 -16.12
N TYR A 74 -6.70 12.30 -15.43
CA TYR A 74 -7.36 13.45 -16.05
C TYR A 74 -6.80 14.77 -15.56
N THR A 75 -6.89 15.77 -16.43
CA THR A 75 -6.45 17.15 -16.18
C THR A 75 -7.61 18.11 -15.91
N HIS A 76 -8.84 17.73 -16.25
CA HIS A 76 -10.03 18.57 -16.10
C HIS A 76 -11.17 17.79 -15.46
N VAL A 77 -11.96 18.48 -14.64
CA VAL A 77 -13.27 18.03 -14.19
C VAL A 77 -14.33 18.55 -15.16
N LEU A 78 -15.28 17.69 -15.54
CA LEU A 78 -16.43 18.11 -16.33
C LEU A 78 -17.50 18.66 -15.37
N ASN A 79 -18.09 19.80 -15.70
CA ASN A 79 -19.25 20.35 -14.97
C ASN A 79 -20.37 20.76 -15.92
N SER A 80 -21.44 21.36 -15.42
CA SER A 80 -22.58 21.76 -16.26
C SER A 80 -22.25 22.89 -17.24
N THR A 81 -21.18 23.66 -17.00
CA THR A 81 -20.78 24.77 -17.88
C THR A 81 -19.63 24.42 -18.83
N GLY A 82 -19.00 23.25 -18.67
CA GLY A 82 -17.93 22.76 -19.55
C GLY A 82 -16.83 22.02 -18.81
N LYS A 83 -15.58 22.40 -19.08
CA LYS A 83 -14.37 21.81 -18.49
C LYS A 83 -13.73 22.79 -17.53
N THR A 84 -13.44 22.35 -16.31
CA THR A 84 -12.65 23.11 -15.32
C THR A 84 -11.32 22.41 -15.10
N GLN A 85 -10.22 23.15 -15.20
CA GLN A 85 -8.88 22.61 -14.90
C GLN A 85 -8.87 22.09 -13.46
N SER A 86 -8.44 20.84 -13.27
CA SER A 86 -8.29 20.29 -11.93
C SER A 86 -7.09 20.93 -11.24
N GLU A 87 -7.27 21.28 -9.97
CA GLU A 87 -6.24 21.85 -9.09
C GLU A 87 -5.48 20.77 -8.29
N LEU A 88 -5.88 19.50 -8.47
CA LEU A 88 -5.39 18.39 -7.67
C LEU A 88 -4.27 17.62 -8.36
N CYS A 89 -3.24 17.28 -7.60
CA CYS A 89 -2.22 16.31 -7.96
C CYS A 89 -2.23 15.18 -6.93
N VAL A 90 -2.12 13.94 -7.39
CA VAL A 90 -2.01 12.76 -6.52
C VAL A 90 -0.59 12.24 -6.61
N TYR A 91 0.03 12.02 -5.46
CA TYR A 91 1.33 11.40 -5.32
C TYR A 91 1.20 10.11 -4.52
N GLU A 92 2.11 9.18 -4.77
CA GLU A 92 2.22 7.94 -4.02
C GLU A 92 3.66 7.74 -3.54
N ALA A 93 3.82 7.19 -2.34
CA ALA A 93 5.08 6.74 -1.79
C ALA A 93 4.90 5.32 -1.22
N ALA A 94 6.00 4.61 -1.05
CA ALA A 94 6.01 3.32 -0.37
C ALA A 94 7.14 3.33 0.66
N SER A 95 6.87 2.78 1.84
CA SER A 95 7.87 2.49 2.86
C SER A 95 7.86 0.99 3.19
N SER A 96 8.64 0.57 4.18
CA SER A 96 8.55 -0.78 4.76
C SER A 96 7.18 -1.08 5.36
N ASP A 97 6.46 -0.04 5.77
CA ASP A 97 5.27 -0.15 6.61
C ASP A 97 3.97 -0.09 5.80
N GLY A 98 4.04 0.37 4.55
CA GLY A 98 2.87 0.44 3.68
C GLY A 98 3.02 1.40 2.51
N LYS A 99 1.90 1.60 1.82
CA LYS A 99 1.74 2.63 0.77
C LYS A 99 1.13 3.89 1.37
N TYR A 100 1.57 5.02 0.84
CA TYR A 100 1.12 6.34 1.24
C TYR A 100 0.65 7.08 0.00
N TYR A 101 -0.48 7.74 0.13
CA TYR A 101 -1.06 8.58 -0.91
C TYR A 101 -1.17 10.00 -0.39
N MET A 102 -0.82 10.96 -1.23
CA MET A 102 -0.89 12.37 -0.88
C MET A 102 -1.61 13.13 -1.98
N ILE A 103 -2.65 13.88 -1.60
CA ILE A 103 -3.36 14.78 -2.49
C ILE A 103 -2.87 16.20 -2.22
N ILE A 104 -2.42 16.87 -3.28
CA ILE A 104 -1.99 18.27 -3.26
C ILE A 104 -3.02 19.11 -4.01
N ARG A 105 -3.49 20.20 -3.39
CA ARG A 105 -4.39 21.20 -4.00
C ARG A 105 -3.69 22.54 -4.08
N GLY A 106 -3.54 23.09 -5.28
CA GLY A 106 -2.94 24.43 -5.46
C GLY A 106 -1.54 24.56 -4.82
N GLY A 107 -0.73 23.50 -4.87
CA GLY A 107 0.61 23.45 -4.28
C GLY A 107 0.67 23.27 -2.75
N LYS A 108 -0.46 23.03 -2.08
CA LYS A 108 -0.54 22.73 -0.64
C LYS A 108 -1.00 21.30 -0.41
N CYS A 109 -0.47 20.65 0.63
CA CYS A 109 -0.99 19.36 1.09
C CYS A 109 -2.46 19.50 1.48
N HIS A 110 -3.31 18.70 0.84
CA HIS A 110 -4.73 18.61 1.13
C HIS A 110 -5.01 17.37 1.98
N SER A 111 -4.48 16.20 1.60
CA SER A 111 -4.59 14.99 2.41
C SER A 111 -3.38 14.08 2.29
N ILE A 112 -3.12 13.30 3.33
CA ILE A 112 -2.23 12.13 3.33
C ILE A 112 -3.03 10.92 3.84
N SER A 113 -2.98 9.80 3.14
CA SER A 113 -3.73 8.59 3.42
C SER A 113 -2.82 7.37 3.36
N PHE A 114 -2.93 6.46 4.32
CA PHE A 114 -2.10 5.26 4.39
C PHE A 114 -2.74 4.17 5.24
N PHE A 115 -2.26 2.93 5.09
CA PHE A 115 -2.63 1.81 5.95
C PHE A 115 -1.44 1.43 6.83
N GLU A 116 -1.71 1.13 8.09
CA GLU A 116 -0.76 0.44 8.97
C GLU A 116 -1.42 -0.82 9.54
N GLY A 117 -0.94 -1.98 9.11
CA GLY A 117 -1.62 -3.24 9.40
C GLY A 117 -3.01 -3.28 8.75
N GLU A 118 -4.05 -3.41 9.57
CA GLU A 118 -5.45 -3.41 9.12
C GLU A 118 -6.15 -2.04 9.27
N ASP A 119 -5.48 -1.05 9.86
CA ASP A 119 -6.07 0.24 10.16
C ASP A 119 -5.78 1.23 9.02
N TYR A 120 -6.82 1.94 8.58
CA TYR A 120 -6.70 3.04 7.63
C TYR A 120 -6.55 4.37 8.38
N PHE A 121 -5.53 5.14 8.00
CA PHE A 121 -5.27 6.45 8.55
C PHE A 121 -5.41 7.50 7.46
N SER A 122 -5.98 8.65 7.82
CA SER A 122 -5.94 9.84 6.98
C SER A 122 -5.60 11.09 7.79
N LEU A 123 -4.92 12.03 7.14
CA LEU A 123 -4.60 13.34 7.64
C LEU A 123 -5.12 14.35 6.62
N GLU A 124 -6.15 15.13 6.97
CA GLU A 124 -6.92 15.88 5.97
C GLU A 124 -7.08 17.34 6.37
N SER A 125 -6.91 18.26 5.41
CA SER A 125 -7.06 19.69 5.63
C SER A 125 -8.53 20.06 5.84
N THR A 126 -8.78 20.95 6.81
CA THR A 126 -10.09 21.57 7.03
C THR A 126 -10.14 22.99 6.47
N SER A 127 -11.33 23.58 6.41
CA SER A 127 -11.54 24.98 6.00
C SER A 127 -10.80 26.00 6.87
N ASN A 128 -10.43 25.65 8.11
CA ASN A 128 -9.80 26.54 9.08
C ASN A 128 -8.26 26.42 9.13
N ASN A 129 -7.62 25.86 8.08
CA ASN A 129 -6.18 25.54 8.06
C ASN A 129 -5.73 24.58 9.19
N PHE A 130 -6.66 23.85 9.80
CA PHE A 130 -6.33 22.71 10.66
C PHE A 130 -6.28 21.44 9.83
N PHE A 131 -5.70 20.40 10.40
CA PHE A 131 -5.76 19.05 9.87
C PHE A 131 -6.46 18.15 10.88
N VAL A 132 -7.24 17.20 10.36
CA VAL A 132 -7.83 16.12 11.15
C VAL A 132 -7.06 14.87 10.84
N PHE A 133 -6.37 14.34 11.84
CA PHE A 133 -5.80 13.00 11.81
C PHE A 133 -6.88 12.03 12.27
N THR A 134 -7.32 11.17 11.36
CA THR A 134 -8.35 10.18 11.60
C THR A 134 -7.74 8.81 11.50
N LYS A 135 -7.81 8.05 12.59
CA LYS A 135 -7.73 6.60 12.56
C LYS A 135 -9.14 6.12 12.26
N ASN A 136 -9.39 5.66 11.04
CA ASN A 136 -10.70 5.19 10.63
C ASN A 136 -10.97 3.81 11.24
N VAL A 137 -11.46 3.82 12.48
CA VAL A 137 -11.91 2.63 13.19
C VAL A 137 -13.31 2.27 12.69
N ARG A 138 -13.55 0.98 12.42
CA ARG A 138 -14.79 0.46 11.80
C ARG A 138 -16.07 0.67 12.65
N SER A 139 -15.95 1.19 13.86
CA SER A 139 -17.02 1.29 14.87
C SER A 139 -18.13 2.28 14.56
N ASN A 140 -18.00 3.11 13.52
CA ASN A 140 -19.00 4.13 13.17
C ASN A 140 -19.81 3.78 11.91
N LEU A 141 -19.72 2.55 11.41
CA LEU A 141 -20.47 2.13 10.24
C LEU A 141 -21.95 1.90 10.60
N PRO A 142 -22.89 2.32 9.74
CA PRO A 142 -24.31 2.08 9.96
C PRO A 142 -24.62 0.58 9.89
N GLU A 143 -25.53 0.11 10.75
CA GLU A 143 -25.83 -1.32 10.94
C GLU A 143 -26.25 -2.03 9.65
N ASN A 144 -26.96 -1.36 8.73
CA ASN A 144 -27.30 -1.88 7.41
C ASN A 144 -26.61 -1.04 6.35
N PHE A 145 -25.88 -1.69 5.45
CA PHE A 145 -24.95 -1.02 4.54
C PHE A 145 -25.39 -1.13 3.07
N CYS A 146 -25.73 -2.35 2.66
CA CYS A 146 -26.21 -2.68 1.32
C CYS A 146 -27.56 -3.41 1.37
N GLY A 147 -28.36 -3.26 0.30
CA GLY A 147 -29.65 -3.93 0.16
C GLY A 147 -29.47 -5.43 -0.07
N PHE A 148 -30.28 -6.26 0.57
CA PHE A 148 -30.27 -7.70 0.32
C PHE A 148 -30.66 -8.03 -1.12
N GLU A 149 -29.68 -8.41 -1.93
CA GLU A 149 -29.99 -9.13 -3.17
C GLU A 149 -30.49 -10.54 -2.85
N LYS A 150 -31.47 -11.02 -3.61
CA LYS A 150 -31.78 -12.45 -3.61
C LYS A 150 -30.54 -13.17 -4.10
N GLU A 151 -30.00 -14.10 -3.29
CA GLU A 151 -28.81 -14.86 -3.65
C GLU A 151 -28.95 -15.37 -5.10
N PRO A 152 -28.11 -14.90 -6.03
CA PRO A 152 -28.09 -15.51 -7.35
C PRO A 152 -27.70 -16.97 -7.16
N LEU A 153 -28.39 -17.88 -7.84
CA LEU A 153 -28.03 -19.30 -7.88
C LEU A 153 -26.64 -19.43 -8.52
N LEU A 154 -25.59 -19.33 -7.70
CA LEU A 154 -24.21 -19.53 -8.10
C LEU A 154 -24.07 -21.01 -8.52
N ARG A 155 -24.10 -21.25 -9.82
CA ARG A 155 -23.62 -22.52 -10.37
C ARG A 155 -22.10 -22.47 -10.32
N LEU A 156 -21.53 -22.97 -9.22
CA LEU A 156 -20.10 -23.24 -9.13
C LEU A 156 -19.75 -24.31 -10.17
N SER A 157 -19.36 -23.87 -11.37
CA SER A 157 -18.70 -24.76 -12.31
C SER A 157 -17.27 -24.93 -11.83
N ILE A 158 -16.90 -26.15 -11.45
CA ILE A 158 -15.51 -26.55 -11.16
C ILE A 158 -14.74 -26.51 -12.49
N SER A 159 -14.43 -25.30 -12.94
CA SER A 159 -13.54 -25.02 -14.04
C SER A 159 -12.12 -25.04 -13.47
N GLN A 160 -11.19 -25.75 -14.12
CA GLN A 160 -9.77 -25.65 -13.80
C GLN A 160 -9.35 -24.18 -13.97
N GLN A 161 -9.24 -23.44 -12.85
CA GLN A 161 -8.87 -22.03 -12.86
C GLN A 161 -7.42 -21.92 -13.33
N LYS A 162 -7.24 -21.35 -14.52
CA LYS A 162 -5.94 -20.93 -15.00
C LYS A 162 -5.61 -19.64 -14.25
N ALA A 163 -4.79 -19.72 -13.21
CA ALA A 163 -4.42 -18.56 -12.39
C ALA A 163 -3.97 -17.40 -13.30
N VAL A 164 -4.73 -16.31 -13.33
CA VAL A 164 -4.35 -15.14 -14.13
C VAL A 164 -3.37 -14.33 -13.29
N ASN A 165 -2.09 -14.68 -13.44
CA ASN A 165 -1.00 -13.96 -12.79
C ASN A 165 -0.79 -12.61 -13.50
N GLY A 166 -0.92 -11.51 -12.78
CA GLY A 166 -0.59 -10.19 -13.29
C GLY A 166 -1.23 -9.06 -12.52
N CYS A 167 -1.17 -7.88 -13.09
CA CYS A 167 -1.83 -6.68 -12.60
C CYS A 167 -2.87 -6.22 -13.63
N PHE A 168 -4.06 -5.86 -13.20
CA PHE A 168 -5.19 -5.45 -14.06
C PHE A 168 -5.63 -4.04 -13.72
N ASP A 169 -5.64 -3.16 -14.72
CA ASP A 169 -6.11 -1.80 -14.53
C ASP A 169 -7.60 -1.69 -14.90
N PHE A 170 -8.41 -1.23 -13.96
CA PHE A 170 -9.82 -0.91 -14.17
C PHE A 170 -10.04 0.60 -14.15
N PRO A 171 -10.48 1.20 -15.26
CA PRO A 171 -10.82 2.60 -15.28
C PRO A 171 -12.11 2.85 -14.50
N VAL A 172 -12.10 3.91 -13.70
CA VAL A 172 -13.21 4.35 -12.86
C VAL A 172 -13.49 5.81 -13.16
N ALA A 173 -14.77 6.20 -13.23
CA ALA A 173 -15.14 7.61 -13.34
C ALA A 173 -16.24 7.96 -12.35
N PHE A 174 -16.14 9.15 -11.77
CA PHE A 174 -17.14 9.66 -10.82
C PHE A 174 -18.16 10.54 -11.52
N VAL A 175 -19.42 10.39 -11.12
CA VAL A 175 -20.54 11.23 -11.53
C VAL A 175 -21.23 11.73 -10.27
N VAL A 176 -21.10 13.01 -9.98
CA VAL A 176 -21.63 13.64 -8.77
C VAL A 176 -22.84 14.48 -9.14
N ASP A 177 -23.97 14.24 -8.48
CA ASP A 177 -25.19 15.00 -8.76
C ASP A 177 -25.19 16.42 -8.16
N TYR A 178 -26.25 17.15 -8.50
CA TYR A 178 -26.41 18.53 -8.07
C TYR A 178 -26.61 18.66 -6.56
N GLU A 179 -27.30 17.72 -5.90
CA GLU A 179 -27.56 17.87 -4.46
C GLU A 179 -26.29 17.63 -3.64
N GLN A 180 -25.43 16.70 -4.05
CA GLN A 180 -24.11 16.53 -3.43
C GLN A 180 -23.26 17.80 -3.63
N TYR A 181 -23.22 18.32 -4.86
CA TYR A 181 -22.52 19.56 -5.16
C TYR A 181 -23.03 20.73 -4.30
N LYS A 182 -24.34 20.92 -4.25
CA LYS A 182 -25.01 21.99 -3.50
C LYS A 182 -24.71 21.89 -2.01
N ALA A 183 -24.78 20.71 -1.41
CA ALA A 183 -24.49 20.50 0.01
C ALA A 183 -23.04 20.88 0.37
N LYS A 184 -22.08 20.55 -0.49
CA LYS A 184 -20.66 20.86 -0.27
C LYS A 184 -20.39 22.37 -0.46
N ILE A 185 -20.95 22.97 -1.52
CA ILE A 185 -20.77 24.39 -1.82
C ILE A 185 -21.46 25.29 -0.80
N SER A 186 -22.63 24.90 -0.27
CA SER A 186 -23.29 25.65 0.82
C SER A 186 -22.44 25.71 2.09
N ASN A 187 -21.53 24.75 2.27
CA ASN A 187 -20.54 24.74 3.35
C ASN A 187 -19.23 25.47 2.99
N GLY A 188 -19.23 26.23 1.89
CA GLY A 188 -18.07 26.98 1.41
C GLY A 188 -16.97 26.12 0.77
N GLN A 189 -17.24 24.85 0.45
CA GLN A 189 -16.24 23.97 -0.13
C GLN A 189 -16.21 24.11 -1.66
N PRO A 190 -15.06 24.44 -2.29
CA PRO A 190 -14.93 24.47 -3.74
C PRO A 190 -15.12 23.09 -4.39
N ILE A 191 -15.34 23.07 -5.71
CA ILE A 191 -15.41 21.84 -6.53
C ILE A 191 -14.19 20.94 -6.33
N ALA A 192 -13.00 21.54 -6.12
CA ALA A 192 -11.77 20.80 -5.87
C ALA A 192 -11.83 19.93 -4.59
N ASP A 193 -12.64 20.30 -3.58
CA ASP A 193 -12.82 19.48 -2.38
C ASP A 193 -13.70 18.27 -2.65
N ILE A 194 -14.75 18.42 -3.47
CA ILE A 194 -15.55 17.28 -3.94
C ILE A 194 -14.66 16.33 -4.76
N GLU A 195 -13.83 16.88 -5.64
CA GLU A 195 -12.88 16.11 -6.43
C GLU A 195 -11.91 15.32 -5.53
N ALA A 196 -11.38 15.96 -4.48
CA ALA A 196 -10.43 15.37 -3.55
C ALA A 196 -11.05 14.30 -2.65
N ASP A 197 -12.29 14.52 -2.18
CA ASP A 197 -13.08 13.54 -1.43
C ASP A 197 -13.23 12.25 -2.25
N ASN A 198 -13.66 12.37 -3.51
CA ASN A 198 -13.85 11.23 -4.42
C ASN A 198 -12.55 10.46 -4.66
N LEU A 199 -11.44 11.18 -4.92
CA LEU A 199 -10.12 10.57 -5.08
C LEU A 199 -9.70 9.83 -3.79
N SER A 200 -9.95 10.42 -2.63
CA SER A 200 -9.63 9.79 -1.34
C SER A 200 -10.43 8.51 -1.11
N TYR A 201 -11.73 8.49 -1.45
CA TYR A 201 -12.58 7.31 -1.29
C TYR A 201 -12.05 6.12 -2.08
N ILE A 202 -11.73 6.32 -3.36
CA ILE A 202 -11.21 5.22 -4.18
C ILE A 202 -9.77 4.85 -3.84
N ILE A 203 -8.93 5.78 -3.35
CA ILE A 203 -7.58 5.46 -2.85
C ILE A 203 -7.68 4.51 -1.66
N ALA A 204 -8.58 4.81 -0.72
CA ALA A 204 -8.77 3.98 0.44
C ALA A 204 -9.37 2.61 0.05
N ALA A 205 -10.33 2.59 -0.89
CA ALA A 205 -10.85 1.34 -1.43
C ALA A 205 -9.79 0.52 -2.20
N GLN A 206 -8.89 1.16 -2.93
CA GLN A 206 -7.78 0.48 -3.63
C GLN A 206 -6.91 -0.33 -2.69
N GLU A 207 -6.69 0.14 -1.46
CA GLU A 207 -5.89 -0.58 -0.49
C GLU A 207 -6.65 -1.75 0.17
N VAL A 208 -7.99 -1.68 0.26
CA VAL A 208 -8.82 -2.85 0.60
C VAL A 208 -8.75 -3.91 -0.51
N TRP A 209 -8.52 -3.48 -1.76
CA TRP A 209 -8.28 -4.32 -2.93
C TRP A 209 -6.79 -4.62 -3.18
N ALA A 210 -5.91 -4.36 -2.19
CA ALA A 210 -4.47 -4.42 -2.37
C ALA A 210 -3.92 -5.82 -2.73
N LYS A 211 -2.64 -5.81 -3.08
CA LYS A 211 -1.84 -6.92 -3.60
C LYS A 211 -1.93 -8.20 -2.74
N ASN A 212 -2.04 -9.34 -3.42
CA ASN A 212 -2.20 -10.70 -2.87
C ASN A 212 -3.59 -11.06 -2.34
N THR A 213 -4.58 -10.18 -2.48
CA THR A 213 -5.98 -10.51 -2.14
C THR A 213 -6.59 -11.49 -3.14
N PHE A 214 -6.24 -11.33 -4.42
CA PHE A 214 -6.77 -12.06 -5.57
C PHE A 214 -5.63 -12.69 -6.39
N GLU A 215 -5.96 -13.50 -7.39
CA GLU A 215 -4.96 -14.14 -8.27
C GLU A 215 -4.11 -13.14 -9.08
N GLY A 216 -4.59 -11.91 -9.24
CA GLY A 216 -3.81 -10.79 -9.74
C GLY A 216 -4.08 -9.49 -8.98
N GLU A 217 -3.18 -8.53 -9.11
CA GLU A 217 -3.31 -7.20 -8.51
C GLU A 217 -4.36 -6.40 -9.28
N VAL A 218 -5.44 -6.00 -8.61
CA VAL A 218 -6.47 -5.12 -9.19
C VAL A 218 -6.10 -3.67 -8.89
N ARG A 219 -5.96 -2.85 -9.92
CA ARG A 219 -5.66 -1.41 -9.81
C ARG A 219 -6.80 -0.58 -10.39
N PHE A 220 -7.34 0.34 -9.61
CA PHE A 220 -8.31 1.33 -10.06
C PHE A 220 -7.60 2.60 -10.52
N ARG A 221 -8.07 3.16 -11.64
CA ARG A 221 -7.57 4.43 -12.17
C ARG A 221 -8.71 5.38 -12.44
N VAL A 222 -8.68 6.55 -11.83
CA VAL A 222 -9.71 7.56 -12.03
C VAL A 222 -9.45 8.28 -13.35
N VAL A 223 -10.31 8.04 -14.33
CA VAL A 223 -10.19 8.58 -15.69
C VAL A 223 -10.94 9.90 -15.89
N GLY A 224 -11.79 10.28 -14.94
CA GLY A 224 -12.48 11.56 -14.97
C GLY A 224 -13.51 11.69 -13.86
N GLN A 225 -13.97 12.93 -13.67
CA GLN A 225 -15.12 13.25 -12.82
C GLN A 225 -16.07 14.18 -13.58
N LYS A 226 -17.37 13.95 -13.46
CA LYS A 226 -18.45 14.83 -13.93
C LYS A 226 -19.25 15.28 -12.72
N ILE A 227 -19.25 16.58 -12.44
CA ILE A 227 -19.94 17.18 -11.29
C ILE A 227 -21.05 18.08 -11.82
N TYR A 228 -22.31 17.71 -11.59
CA TYR A 228 -23.45 18.50 -12.02
C TYR A 228 -23.62 19.72 -11.11
N THR A 229 -23.54 20.92 -11.69
CA THR A 229 -23.61 22.19 -10.95
C THR A 229 -24.90 22.95 -11.23
N ASN A 230 -25.79 22.37 -12.04
CA ASN A 230 -27.11 22.88 -12.37
C ASN A 230 -28.18 21.81 -12.09
N LEU A 231 -29.30 22.19 -11.47
CA LEU A 231 -30.43 21.31 -11.17
C LEU A 231 -31.14 20.81 -12.43
N ASP A 232 -31.08 21.55 -13.54
CA ASP A 232 -31.72 21.14 -14.80
C ASP A 232 -31.00 19.99 -15.52
N GLU A 233 -29.79 19.66 -15.08
CA GLU A 233 -28.98 18.58 -15.63
C GLU A 233 -28.85 17.47 -14.59
N LEU A 234 -29.67 16.45 -14.71
CA LEU A 234 -29.69 15.34 -13.75
C LEU A 234 -29.08 14.08 -14.38
N PRO A 235 -28.14 13.40 -13.71
CA PRO A 235 -27.61 12.13 -14.19
C PRO A 235 -28.59 10.95 -14.03
N TRP A 236 -29.59 11.09 -13.16
CA TRP A 236 -30.65 10.14 -12.87
C TRP A 236 -31.91 10.86 -12.34
N PRO A 237 -33.09 10.20 -12.30
CA PRO A 237 -34.31 10.82 -11.76
C PRO A 237 -34.18 11.22 -10.29
N TYR A 238 -34.69 12.40 -9.93
CA TYR A 238 -34.78 12.88 -8.55
C TYR A 238 -36.12 12.47 -7.90
N ASP A 239 -36.47 11.19 -8.03
CA ASP A 239 -37.66 10.63 -7.40
C ASP A 239 -37.26 9.90 -6.11
N LEU A 240 -37.50 10.54 -4.96
CA LEU A 240 -37.16 10.02 -3.64
C LEU A 240 -37.92 8.75 -3.25
N THR A 241 -38.94 8.36 -4.03
CA THR A 241 -39.69 7.10 -3.82
C THR A 241 -38.99 5.90 -4.46
N LEU A 242 -37.97 6.14 -5.28
CA LEU A 242 -37.14 5.09 -5.87
C LEU A 242 -36.04 4.66 -4.89
N ASP A 243 -35.72 3.38 -4.90
CA ASP A 243 -34.56 2.85 -4.17
C ASP A 243 -33.25 3.00 -4.97
N TYR A 244 -32.12 2.80 -4.29
CA TYR A 244 -30.79 2.89 -4.90
C TYR A 244 -30.59 1.91 -6.07
N SER A 245 -31.24 0.74 -6.06
CA SER A 245 -31.12 -0.23 -7.16
C SER A 245 -31.75 0.33 -8.43
N ARG A 246 -32.91 0.98 -8.31
CA ARG A 246 -33.59 1.60 -9.43
C ARG A 246 -32.81 2.79 -9.97
N ILE A 247 -32.28 3.63 -9.08
CA ILE A 247 -31.43 4.76 -9.47
C ILE A 247 -30.16 4.27 -10.19
N ALA A 248 -29.52 3.20 -9.70
CA ALA A 248 -28.36 2.61 -10.38
C ALA A 248 -28.71 2.08 -11.77
N ILE A 249 -29.87 1.45 -11.94
CA ILE A 249 -30.38 1.00 -13.24
C ILE A 249 -30.65 2.18 -14.18
N ASP A 250 -31.27 3.24 -13.68
CA ASP A 250 -31.58 4.43 -14.49
C ASP A 250 -30.28 5.16 -14.87
N PHE A 251 -29.31 5.28 -13.95
CA PHE A 251 -27.98 5.78 -14.23
C PHE A 251 -27.26 4.91 -15.29
N ASP A 252 -27.34 3.59 -15.17
CA ASP A 252 -26.77 2.64 -16.12
C ASP A 252 -27.32 2.79 -17.55
N ASN A 253 -28.63 3.00 -17.67
CA ASN A 253 -29.34 2.99 -18.95
C ASN A 253 -29.40 4.35 -19.64
N PHE A 254 -29.57 5.44 -18.88
CA PHE A 254 -29.89 6.75 -19.44
C PHE A 254 -28.71 7.71 -19.46
N TRP A 255 -27.73 7.52 -18.58
CA TRP A 255 -26.60 8.42 -18.52
C TRP A 255 -25.64 8.20 -19.69
N LYS A 256 -25.34 9.30 -20.41
CA LYS A 256 -24.48 9.28 -21.60
C LYS A 256 -23.05 9.58 -21.20
N LYS A 257 -22.16 8.61 -21.45
CA LYS A 257 -20.72 8.77 -21.27
C LYS A 257 -20.19 9.96 -22.09
N PRO A 258 -19.41 10.87 -21.48
CA PRO A 258 -18.62 11.87 -22.19
C PRO A 258 -17.73 11.24 -23.25
N GLU A 259 -17.46 11.96 -24.34
CA GLU A 259 -16.66 11.47 -25.46
C GLU A 259 -15.28 10.96 -25.02
N GLU A 260 -14.64 11.70 -24.13
CA GLU A 260 -13.34 11.36 -23.54
C GLU A 260 -13.34 10.05 -22.74
N TRP A 261 -14.51 9.53 -22.34
CA TRP A 261 -14.61 8.28 -21.56
C TRP A 261 -15.00 7.07 -22.40
N LYS A 262 -15.45 7.25 -23.66
CA LYS A 262 -15.97 6.17 -24.51
C LYS A 262 -14.91 5.14 -24.92
N SER A 263 -13.63 5.53 -24.93
CA SER A 263 -12.52 4.67 -25.34
C SER A 263 -12.07 3.69 -24.25
N TYR A 264 -12.48 3.89 -22.99
CA TYR A 264 -12.06 3.05 -21.87
C TYR A 264 -12.86 1.74 -21.83
N LYS A 265 -12.16 0.62 -22.04
CA LYS A 265 -12.70 -0.72 -21.80
C LYS A 265 -12.98 -0.92 -20.32
N LEU A 266 -14.01 -1.70 -19.99
CA LEU A 266 -14.36 -2.10 -18.62
C LEU A 266 -14.48 -0.91 -17.65
N LEU A 267 -15.02 0.22 -18.12
CA LEU A 267 -15.25 1.39 -17.28
C LEU A 267 -16.30 1.10 -16.22
N THR A 268 -15.95 1.32 -14.95
CA THR A 268 -16.90 1.38 -13.83
C THR A 268 -17.30 2.83 -13.60
N LEU A 269 -18.61 3.10 -13.56
CA LEU A 269 -19.13 4.43 -13.21
C LEU A 269 -19.53 4.45 -11.74
N ILE A 270 -19.12 5.47 -11.00
CA ILE A 270 -19.50 5.68 -9.60
C ILE A 270 -20.35 6.94 -9.51
N GLY A 271 -21.64 6.78 -9.31
CA GLY A 271 -22.58 7.85 -9.01
C GLY A 271 -22.52 8.20 -7.52
N ILE A 272 -22.42 9.49 -7.20
CA ILE A 272 -22.47 10.01 -5.84
C ILE A 272 -23.62 11.00 -5.75
N THR A 273 -24.54 10.74 -4.82
CA THR A 273 -25.78 11.53 -4.66
C THR A 273 -25.87 12.17 -3.29
N GLY A 274 -26.30 13.43 -3.25
CA GLY A 274 -26.67 14.11 -2.00
C GLY A 274 -28.08 13.77 -1.52
N LEU A 275 -28.86 13.05 -2.35
CA LEU A 275 -30.22 12.64 -2.03
C LEU A 275 -30.23 11.41 -1.11
N ASP A 276 -31.27 11.33 -0.29
CA ASP A 276 -31.57 10.15 0.52
C ASP A 276 -32.72 9.38 -0.13
N PHE A 277 -32.38 8.36 -0.91
CA PHE A 277 -33.36 7.54 -1.61
C PHE A 277 -34.00 6.53 -0.65
N PHE A 278 -35.34 6.54 -0.54
CA PHE A 278 -36.05 5.65 0.37
C PHE A 278 -36.41 4.33 -0.31
N THR A 279 -36.33 3.23 0.45
CA THR A 279 -37.06 2.01 0.08
C THR A 279 -38.52 2.18 0.55
N LEU A 280 -39.48 1.87 -0.34
CA LEU A 280 -40.92 1.97 -0.03
C LEU A 280 -41.33 1.13 1.20
N ASP A 281 -40.53 0.13 1.57
CA ASP A 281 -40.65 -0.58 2.83
C ASP A 281 -39.81 0.12 3.91
N LYS A 282 -40.47 0.81 4.85
CA LYS A 282 -39.84 1.51 5.98
C LYS A 282 -38.90 0.63 6.82
N LYS A 283 -38.91 -0.69 6.62
CA LYS A 283 -38.03 -1.65 7.30
C LYS A 283 -36.64 -1.77 6.68
N THR A 284 -36.43 -1.33 5.44
CA THR A 284 -35.12 -1.40 4.74
C THR A 284 -34.48 -0.01 4.54
N ASN A 285 -34.83 0.96 5.40
CA ASN A 285 -34.50 2.39 5.29
C ASN A 285 -33.00 2.78 5.32
N ASN A 286 -32.08 1.83 5.24
CA ASN A 286 -30.65 2.05 5.46
C ASN A 286 -29.83 1.37 4.36
N ILE A 287 -30.14 1.61 3.08
CA ILE A 287 -29.24 1.23 1.98
C ILE A 287 -28.40 2.47 1.65
N TRP A 288 -27.08 2.33 1.70
CA TRP A 288 -26.16 3.46 1.55
C TRP A 288 -25.49 3.46 0.18
N GLY A 289 -25.46 2.30 -0.49
CA GLY A 289 -24.99 2.14 -1.85
C GLY A 289 -25.61 0.93 -2.56
N TYR A 290 -25.34 0.84 -3.86
CA TYR A 290 -25.73 -0.28 -4.70
C TYR A 290 -24.79 -0.44 -5.90
N GLY A 291 -24.26 -1.65 -6.09
CA GLY A 291 -23.34 -2.02 -7.15
C GLY A 291 -23.99 -2.96 -8.17
N LEU A 292 -24.05 -2.53 -9.42
CA LEU A 292 -24.60 -3.28 -10.54
C LEU A 292 -23.48 -3.78 -11.47
N THR A 293 -23.37 -5.11 -11.62
CA THR A 293 -22.46 -5.72 -12.60
C THR A 293 -23.03 -5.64 -14.03
N LYS A 294 -22.20 -5.20 -14.98
CA LYS A 294 -22.51 -5.20 -16.42
C LYS A 294 -21.26 -5.56 -17.24
N LYS A 295 -20.76 -6.80 -17.15
CA LYS A 295 -19.55 -7.29 -17.84
C LYS A 295 -19.65 -7.18 -19.37
N GLN A 296 -19.37 -6.00 -19.92
CA GLN A 296 -19.34 -5.69 -21.35
C GLN A 296 -17.99 -5.08 -21.70
N GLU A 297 -17.55 -5.17 -22.96
CA GLU A 297 -16.20 -4.71 -23.34
C GLU A 297 -15.87 -3.28 -22.87
N TYR A 298 -16.84 -2.36 -22.97
CA TYR A 298 -16.67 -0.94 -22.62
C TYR A 298 -17.37 -0.53 -21.32
N LYS A 299 -17.81 -1.48 -20.51
CA LYS A 299 -18.56 -1.21 -19.27
C LYS A 299 -18.33 -2.36 -18.31
N MET A 300 -17.89 -2.10 -17.09
CA MET A 300 -17.73 -3.15 -16.08
C MET A 300 -18.94 -3.20 -15.16
N GLY A 301 -19.40 -2.03 -14.72
CA GLY A 301 -20.55 -1.90 -13.86
C GLY A 301 -20.83 -0.44 -13.49
N VAL A 302 -21.82 -0.27 -12.63
CA VAL A 302 -22.27 1.01 -12.10
C VAL A 302 -22.41 0.87 -10.60
N ILE A 303 -21.94 1.86 -9.86
CA ILE A 303 -22.10 1.97 -8.42
C ILE A 303 -22.87 3.25 -8.15
N MET A 304 -23.84 3.20 -7.23
CA MET A 304 -24.47 4.39 -6.66
C MET A 304 -24.14 4.46 -5.17
N LEU A 305 -23.65 5.60 -4.71
CA LEU A 305 -23.29 5.85 -3.31
C LEU A 305 -24.01 7.11 -2.80
N LYS A 306 -24.42 7.09 -1.53
CA LYS A 306 -24.77 8.30 -0.79
C LYS A 306 -23.50 9.14 -0.54
N GLY A 307 -23.56 10.44 -0.81
CA GLY A 307 -22.39 11.33 -0.85
C GLY A 307 -22.10 12.12 0.44
N LEU A 308 -22.99 12.04 1.42
CA LEU A 308 -22.87 12.76 2.70
C LEU A 308 -22.54 11.83 3.87
N LEU A 309 -21.90 10.72 3.58
CA LEU A 309 -21.49 9.77 4.61
C LEU A 309 -20.16 10.19 5.22
N PRO A 310 -19.90 9.76 6.46
CA PRO A 310 -18.54 9.69 6.97
C PRO A 310 -17.60 9.01 5.95
N LYS A 311 -16.37 9.49 5.87
CA LYS A 311 -15.41 9.09 4.83
C LYS A 311 -14.92 7.66 4.98
N ASP A 312 -14.76 7.21 6.21
CA ASP A 312 -14.58 5.81 6.58
C ASP A 312 -15.74 4.96 6.05
N ALA A 313 -16.98 5.37 6.29
CA ALA A 313 -18.16 4.66 5.77
C ALA A 313 -18.17 4.60 4.24
N THR A 314 -17.87 5.71 3.57
CA THR A 314 -17.83 5.75 2.10
C THR A 314 -16.73 4.85 1.53
N THR A 315 -15.57 4.76 2.20
CA THR A 315 -14.46 3.91 1.80
C THR A 315 -14.85 2.43 1.82
N TRP A 316 -15.46 2.00 2.92
CA TRP A 316 -15.94 0.63 3.09
C TRP A 316 -17.04 0.31 2.09
N LEU A 317 -17.99 1.24 1.92
CA LEU A 317 -19.10 1.09 0.99
C LEU A 317 -18.62 0.97 -0.44
N LEU A 318 -17.71 1.85 -0.86
CA LEU A 318 -17.15 1.77 -2.20
C LEU A 318 -16.41 0.44 -2.42
N SER A 319 -15.67 -0.04 -1.43
CA SER A 319 -14.97 -1.34 -1.53
C SER A 319 -15.96 -2.50 -1.69
N HIS A 320 -17.03 -2.50 -0.90
CA HIS A 320 -18.13 -3.47 -0.93
C HIS A 320 -18.85 -3.45 -2.29
N GLU A 321 -19.29 -2.28 -2.75
CA GLU A 321 -20.01 -2.15 -4.01
C GLU A 321 -19.13 -2.47 -5.23
N LEU A 322 -17.83 -2.20 -5.16
CA LEU A 322 -16.88 -2.72 -6.14
C LEU A 322 -16.88 -4.25 -6.14
N GLY A 323 -16.99 -4.89 -4.98
CA GLY A 323 -17.09 -6.35 -4.90
C GLY A 323 -18.28 -6.87 -5.70
N HIS A 324 -19.44 -6.23 -5.54
CA HIS A 324 -20.64 -6.53 -6.33
C HIS A 324 -20.42 -6.34 -7.82
N VAL A 325 -19.76 -5.25 -8.26
CA VAL A 325 -19.40 -5.02 -9.68
C VAL A 325 -18.51 -6.14 -10.25
N PHE A 326 -17.71 -6.79 -9.42
CA PHE A 326 -16.87 -7.93 -9.80
C PHE A 326 -17.56 -9.28 -9.55
N GLY A 327 -18.86 -9.29 -9.26
CA GLY A 327 -19.67 -10.50 -9.12
C GLY A 327 -19.57 -11.17 -7.74
N ALA A 328 -18.93 -10.54 -6.76
CA ALA A 328 -19.04 -11.00 -5.38
C ALA A 328 -20.49 -10.79 -4.88
N VAL A 329 -20.90 -11.67 -4.00
CA VAL A 329 -22.21 -11.63 -3.33
C VAL A 329 -21.98 -11.50 -1.83
N HIS A 330 -23.04 -11.18 -1.09
CA HIS A 330 -22.94 -11.09 0.36
C HIS A 330 -22.35 -12.36 1.00
N ASP A 331 -21.53 -12.15 2.03
CA ASP A 331 -20.91 -13.18 2.87
C ASP A 331 -21.18 -12.91 4.37
N ASP A 332 -20.58 -13.74 5.23
CA ASP A 332 -20.79 -13.69 6.68
C ASP A 332 -20.25 -12.39 7.32
N ASN A 333 -20.65 -12.15 8.57
CA ASN A 333 -20.52 -10.89 9.33
C ASN A 333 -19.09 -10.32 9.54
N ARG A 334 -18.06 -10.87 8.90
CA ARG A 334 -16.66 -10.49 9.17
C ARG A 334 -15.84 -10.10 7.95
N TYR A 335 -16.42 -10.02 6.76
CA TYR A 335 -15.65 -9.72 5.54
C TYR A 335 -16.16 -8.48 4.82
N VAL A 336 -15.43 -8.05 3.78
CA VAL A 336 -15.79 -6.87 2.97
C VAL A 336 -17.18 -7.01 2.34
N MET A 337 -17.67 -8.22 2.03
CA MET A 337 -19.00 -8.38 1.43
C MET A 337 -20.11 -8.60 2.47
N ASN A 338 -19.85 -8.30 3.74
CA ASN A 338 -20.85 -8.34 4.78
C ASN A 338 -21.89 -7.21 4.57
N PRO A 339 -23.20 -7.51 4.50
CA PRO A 339 -24.22 -6.47 4.36
C PRO A 339 -24.44 -5.65 5.64
N PHE A 340 -23.90 -6.11 6.78
CA PHE A 340 -24.08 -5.50 8.10
C PHE A 340 -22.76 -5.25 8.81
N TYR A 341 -22.20 -4.04 8.70
CA TYR A 341 -20.92 -3.79 9.35
C TYR A 341 -21.07 -3.59 10.85
N ASP A 342 -20.33 -4.40 11.60
CA ASP A 342 -20.08 -4.20 13.02
C ASP A 342 -18.58 -4.00 13.29
N GLU A 343 -18.23 -3.72 14.55
CA GLU A 343 -16.84 -3.55 14.99
C GLU A 343 -15.94 -4.76 14.72
N SER A 344 -16.51 -5.94 14.43
CA SER A 344 -15.79 -7.19 14.20
C SER A 344 -15.47 -7.48 12.73
N SER A 345 -16.00 -6.68 11.80
CA SER A 345 -15.80 -6.85 10.35
C SER A 345 -14.34 -6.66 9.95
N LEU A 346 -13.67 -7.62 9.30
CA LEU A 346 -12.24 -7.59 8.91
C LEU A 346 -12.00 -6.82 7.58
N VAL A 347 -10.81 -6.21 7.39
CA VAL A 347 -10.32 -5.74 6.08
C VAL A 347 -9.86 -6.95 5.25
N ASN A 348 -10.74 -7.92 5.03
CA ASN A 348 -10.40 -9.07 4.23
C ASN A 348 -11.61 -9.56 3.46
N TRP A 349 -11.32 -10.19 2.34
CA TRP A 349 -12.31 -10.80 1.47
C TRP A 349 -12.49 -12.25 1.90
N SER A 350 -13.74 -12.71 2.00
CA SER A 350 -14.00 -14.12 2.25
C SER A 350 -13.48 -14.97 1.08
N PRO A 351 -13.22 -16.28 1.32
CA PRO A 351 -12.91 -17.20 0.23
C PRO A 351 -13.96 -17.19 -0.90
N LYS A 352 -15.26 -17.08 -0.55
CA LYS A 352 -16.39 -16.99 -1.49
C LYS A 352 -16.26 -15.75 -2.39
N SER A 353 -16.00 -14.60 -1.79
CA SER A 353 -15.83 -13.33 -2.52
C SER A 353 -14.58 -13.35 -3.40
N LYS A 354 -13.46 -13.91 -2.90
CA LYS A 354 -12.22 -14.10 -3.69
C LYS A 354 -12.45 -15.00 -4.91
N GLU A 355 -13.14 -16.12 -4.74
CA GLU A 355 -13.46 -17.03 -5.84
C GLU A 355 -14.33 -16.36 -6.91
N ALA A 356 -15.37 -15.63 -6.49
CA ALA A 356 -16.26 -14.92 -7.41
C ALA A 356 -15.51 -13.83 -8.21
N ILE A 357 -14.66 -13.05 -7.53
CA ILE A 357 -13.85 -12.00 -8.16
C ILE A 357 -12.82 -12.62 -9.12
N ASN A 358 -12.09 -13.66 -8.70
CA ASN A 358 -11.14 -14.36 -9.57
C ASN A 358 -11.85 -14.96 -10.80
N SER A 359 -13.04 -15.55 -10.62
CA SER A 359 -13.84 -16.07 -11.73
C SER A 359 -14.20 -14.97 -12.73
N THR A 360 -14.58 -13.79 -12.25
CA THR A 360 -14.81 -12.62 -13.11
C THR A 360 -13.52 -12.18 -13.81
N LEU A 361 -12.39 -12.10 -13.12
CA LEU A 361 -11.10 -11.76 -13.76
C LEU A 361 -10.74 -12.77 -14.86
N ASN A 362 -10.94 -14.06 -14.62
CA ASN A 362 -10.69 -15.13 -15.59
C ASN A 362 -11.59 -14.96 -16.83
N GLU A 363 -12.89 -14.71 -16.63
CA GLU A 363 -13.84 -14.45 -17.71
C GLU A 363 -13.42 -13.25 -18.57
N LEU A 364 -13.00 -12.16 -17.93
CA LEU A 364 -12.56 -10.94 -18.62
C LEU A 364 -11.23 -11.14 -19.36
N ASN A 365 -10.33 -11.94 -18.79
CA ASN A 365 -9.07 -12.33 -19.42
C ASN A 365 -9.30 -13.19 -20.66
N ASP A 366 -10.19 -14.20 -20.58
CA ASP A 366 -10.53 -15.09 -21.70
C ASP A 366 -11.16 -14.32 -22.87
N LYS A 367 -11.89 -13.24 -22.58
CA LYS A 367 -12.45 -12.32 -23.59
C LYS A 367 -11.41 -11.32 -24.15
N ASN A 368 -10.17 -11.33 -23.65
CA ASN A 368 -9.15 -10.32 -23.96
C ASN A 368 -9.61 -8.88 -23.68
N TRP A 369 -10.45 -8.70 -22.66
CA TRP A 369 -10.93 -7.38 -22.25
C TRP A 369 -10.05 -6.76 -21.17
N LEU A 370 -9.33 -7.57 -20.38
CA LEU A 370 -8.39 -7.06 -19.40
C LEU A 370 -7.18 -6.43 -20.08
N LYS A 371 -6.84 -5.23 -19.61
CA LYS A 371 -5.57 -4.60 -19.90
C LYS A 371 -4.58 -4.99 -18.81
N ASN A 372 -3.68 -5.93 -19.14
CA ASN A 372 -2.56 -6.24 -18.26
C ASN A 372 -1.68 -5.00 -18.11
N CYS A 373 -1.43 -4.61 -16.87
CA CYS A 373 -0.49 -3.55 -16.56
C CYS A 373 0.90 -4.14 -16.74
N PRO A 374 1.78 -3.53 -17.54
CA PRO A 374 3.17 -3.91 -17.53
C PRO A 374 3.72 -3.75 -16.11
N GLU A 375 4.18 -4.84 -15.52
CA GLU A 375 4.69 -4.89 -14.16
C GLU A 375 6.03 -5.64 -14.12
N ILE A 376 6.96 -5.11 -13.32
CA ILE A 376 8.20 -5.78 -12.97
C ILE A 376 8.20 -6.00 -11.45
N LEU A 377 8.20 -7.26 -11.03
CA LEU A 377 8.28 -7.66 -9.63
C LEU A 377 9.73 -7.99 -9.31
N LEU A 378 10.40 -7.13 -8.56
CA LEU A 378 11.76 -7.36 -8.08
C LEU A 378 11.71 -8.00 -6.68
N SER A 379 12.40 -9.12 -6.55
CA SER A 379 12.71 -9.81 -5.30
C SER A 379 14.21 -9.97 -5.15
N TRP A 380 14.66 -10.26 -3.93
CA TRP A 380 16.07 -10.50 -3.66
C TRP A 380 16.26 -11.63 -2.65
N SER A 381 17.40 -12.30 -2.75
CA SER A 381 17.92 -13.22 -1.75
C SER A 381 19.43 -13.00 -1.58
N SER A 382 19.97 -13.34 -0.42
CA SER A 382 21.40 -13.23 -0.14
C SER A 382 22.02 -14.60 0.15
N SER A 383 23.29 -14.76 -0.23
CA SER A 383 24.12 -15.93 0.09
C SER A 383 25.55 -15.46 0.32
N THR A 384 26.07 -15.70 1.54
CA THR A 384 27.37 -15.26 2.12
C THR A 384 27.83 -13.85 1.72
N ASP A 385 28.22 -13.64 0.46
CA ASP A 385 28.81 -12.40 -0.07
C ASP A 385 28.12 -11.89 -1.36
N THR A 386 27.01 -12.50 -1.73
CA THR A 386 26.29 -12.23 -2.99
C THR A 386 24.84 -11.86 -2.75
N LEU A 387 24.37 -10.88 -3.51
CA LEU A 387 22.95 -10.53 -3.61
C LEU A 387 22.44 -11.03 -4.95
N LEU A 388 21.51 -11.98 -4.89
CA LEU A 388 20.76 -12.42 -6.05
C LEU A 388 19.52 -11.52 -6.18
N LEU A 389 19.44 -10.79 -7.29
CA LEU A 389 18.26 -10.02 -7.66
C LEU A 389 17.51 -10.81 -8.72
N GLU A 390 16.24 -11.12 -8.44
CA GLU A 390 15.37 -11.86 -9.36
C GLU A 390 14.19 -10.97 -9.69
N TRP A 391 13.85 -10.85 -10.97
CA TRP A 391 12.64 -10.16 -11.35
C TRP A 391 11.78 -10.95 -12.32
N LYS A 392 10.48 -10.80 -12.15
CA LYS A 392 9.45 -11.34 -13.04
C LYS A 392 8.75 -10.19 -13.72
N THR A 393 8.46 -10.35 -15.01
CA THR A 393 7.71 -9.37 -15.79
C THR A 393 6.59 -10.05 -16.55
N ASN A 394 5.46 -9.37 -16.73
CA ASN A 394 4.40 -9.80 -17.63
C ASN A 394 4.46 -9.07 -18.99
N TYR A 395 5.46 -8.22 -19.18
CA TYR A 395 5.72 -7.47 -20.41
C TYR A 395 7.21 -7.53 -20.75
N ASP A 396 7.52 -8.11 -21.90
CA ASP A 396 8.89 -8.23 -22.37
C ASP A 396 8.95 -8.12 -23.89
N ASP A 397 9.35 -6.96 -24.37
CA ASP A 397 9.57 -6.69 -25.80
C ASP A 397 11.06 -6.89 -26.08
N VAL A 398 11.39 -7.72 -27.07
CA VAL A 398 12.77 -8.13 -27.40
C VAL A 398 13.69 -6.98 -27.80
N GLU A 399 13.12 -5.81 -28.13
CA GLU A 399 13.87 -4.58 -28.41
C GLU A 399 14.22 -3.79 -27.14
N ASP A 400 13.57 -4.09 -26.01
CA ASP A 400 13.75 -3.37 -24.75
C ASP A 400 15.01 -3.83 -23.98
N MET A 401 15.39 -3.04 -22.98
CA MET A 401 16.53 -3.30 -22.09
C MET A 401 16.15 -3.05 -20.63
N TYR A 402 16.54 -3.96 -19.75
CA TYR A 402 16.43 -3.80 -18.31
C TYR A 402 17.69 -3.15 -17.77
N SER A 403 17.56 -2.02 -17.07
CA SER A 403 18.63 -1.42 -16.26
C SER A 403 18.37 -1.80 -14.80
N ILE A 404 19.30 -2.52 -14.19
CA ILE A 404 19.31 -2.74 -12.74
C ILE A 404 19.97 -1.51 -12.12
N GLU A 405 19.23 -0.83 -11.25
CA GLU A 405 19.62 0.44 -10.68
C GLU A 405 19.74 0.31 -9.16
N LYS A 406 20.79 0.90 -8.59
CA LYS A 406 21.08 0.97 -7.16
C LYS A 406 21.05 2.41 -6.70
N SER A 407 20.49 2.65 -5.52
CA SER A 407 20.55 3.93 -4.82
C SER A 407 21.12 3.74 -3.41
N GLN A 408 22.01 4.65 -3.00
CA GLN A 408 22.60 4.72 -1.66
C GLN A 408 22.05 5.90 -0.85
N ASP A 409 21.32 6.82 -1.49
CA ASP A 409 20.90 8.10 -0.93
C ASP A 409 19.40 8.14 -0.64
N GLY A 410 18.79 6.97 -0.39
CA GLY A 410 17.34 6.87 -0.22
C GLY A 410 16.62 7.21 -1.52
N GLN A 411 16.86 6.44 -2.59
CA GLN A 411 16.16 6.52 -3.89
C GLN A 411 16.21 7.89 -4.62
N LYS A 412 17.07 8.83 -4.22
CA LYS A 412 17.16 10.15 -4.87
C LYS A 412 17.93 10.07 -6.18
N THR A 413 19.06 9.38 -6.16
CA THR A 413 19.86 9.10 -7.35
C THR A 413 19.95 7.60 -7.57
N TRP A 414 19.95 7.22 -8.85
CA TRP A 414 19.94 5.83 -9.28
C TRP A 414 21.14 5.59 -10.18
N GLN A 415 22.08 4.80 -9.71
CA GLN A 415 23.22 4.34 -10.48
C GLN A 415 22.85 3.03 -11.17
N VAL A 416 22.99 2.98 -12.50
CA VAL A 416 22.88 1.73 -13.24
C VAL A 416 24.07 0.86 -12.88
N ILE A 417 23.82 -0.30 -12.25
CA ILE A 417 24.85 -1.27 -11.89
C ILE A 417 25.01 -2.36 -12.96
N GLU A 418 23.95 -2.64 -13.70
CA GLU A 418 23.95 -3.63 -14.76
C GLU A 418 22.84 -3.37 -15.78
N GLN A 419 23.05 -3.85 -17.00
CA GLN A 419 22.04 -3.86 -18.05
C GLN A 419 21.85 -5.27 -18.60
N VAL A 420 20.60 -5.68 -18.72
CA VAL A 420 20.21 -6.98 -19.28
C VAL A 420 19.29 -6.73 -20.45
N LYS A 421 19.69 -7.16 -21.65
CA LYS A 421 18.83 -7.06 -22.83
C LYS A 421 17.61 -7.96 -22.64
N SER A 422 16.44 -7.49 -23.07
CA SER A 422 15.27 -8.36 -23.20
C SER A 422 15.60 -9.59 -24.03
N SER A 423 15.00 -10.71 -23.66
CA SER A 423 15.14 -11.98 -24.37
C SER A 423 13.78 -12.64 -24.69
N GLY A 424 12.68 -11.90 -24.53
CA GLY A 424 11.32 -12.47 -24.60
C GLY A 424 11.03 -13.45 -23.46
N LYS A 425 11.76 -13.36 -22.35
CA LYS A 425 11.60 -14.18 -21.15
C LYS A 425 10.84 -13.39 -20.10
N TYR A 426 9.95 -14.05 -19.37
CA TYR A 426 9.18 -13.42 -18.29
C TYR A 426 9.85 -13.49 -16.91
N ASN A 427 11.03 -14.12 -16.83
CA ASN A 427 11.79 -14.27 -15.59
C ASN A 427 13.28 -14.03 -15.87
N TYR A 428 13.88 -13.22 -15.02
CA TYR A 428 15.27 -12.81 -15.10
C TYR A 428 15.91 -12.90 -13.72
N GLN A 429 17.22 -13.10 -13.73
CA GLN A 429 18.03 -13.06 -12.51
C GLN A 429 19.36 -12.41 -12.83
N THR A 430 19.88 -11.66 -11.88
CA THR A 430 21.28 -11.26 -11.88
C THR A 430 21.90 -11.39 -10.50
N ARG A 431 23.20 -11.66 -10.47
CA ARG A 431 24.00 -11.67 -9.24
C ARG A 431 24.77 -10.37 -9.19
N SER A 432 24.43 -9.51 -8.22
CA SER A 432 25.24 -8.35 -7.92
C SER A 432 26.45 -8.81 -7.11
N LEU A 433 27.65 -8.54 -7.62
CA LEU A 433 28.90 -8.81 -6.92
C LEU A 433 29.18 -7.71 -5.88
N LEU A 434 29.55 -8.15 -4.68
CA LEU A 434 29.99 -7.33 -3.54
C LEU A 434 28.94 -6.36 -3.01
N VAL A 435 28.05 -6.86 -2.14
CA VAL A 435 27.36 -5.96 -1.22
C VAL A 435 28.36 -5.55 -0.15
N GLN A 436 28.67 -4.26 -0.07
CA GLN A 436 29.44 -3.73 1.05
C GLN A 436 28.64 -3.95 2.33
N LEU A 437 29.20 -4.72 3.26
CA LEU A 437 28.65 -4.86 4.61
C LEU A 437 28.74 -3.49 5.31
N GLY A 438 27.66 -3.06 5.96
CA GLY A 438 27.63 -1.76 6.64
C GLY A 438 26.27 -1.45 7.27
N THR A 439 26.19 -0.30 7.93
CA THR A 439 24.93 0.21 8.52
C THR A 439 24.02 0.86 7.48
N GLU A 440 24.49 1.05 6.25
CA GLU A 440 23.74 1.71 5.20
C GLU A 440 22.77 0.74 4.52
N SER A 441 21.55 1.23 4.25
CA SER A 441 20.56 0.50 3.45
C SER A 441 20.71 0.89 1.99
N PHE A 442 20.77 -0.10 1.11
CA PHE A 442 20.76 0.09 -0.34
C PHE A 442 19.37 -0.17 -0.90
N TYR A 443 18.99 0.61 -1.90
CA TYR A 443 17.73 0.44 -2.62
C TYR A 443 18.04 -0.07 -4.02
N TYR A 444 17.33 -1.10 -4.46
CA TYR A 444 17.44 -1.63 -5.81
C TYR A 444 16.11 -1.54 -6.53
N ARG A 445 16.16 -1.27 -7.84
CA ARG A 445 15.00 -1.38 -8.73
C ARG A 445 15.46 -1.86 -10.11
N VAL A 446 14.51 -2.32 -10.89
CA VAL A 446 14.67 -2.61 -12.31
C VAL A 446 13.89 -1.58 -13.11
N ASN A 447 14.54 -1.01 -14.12
CA ASN A 447 13.98 -0.03 -15.03
C ASN A 447 14.04 -0.57 -16.46
N GLN A 448 12.90 -0.96 -17.02
CA GLN A 448 12.81 -1.32 -18.43
C GLN A 448 12.78 -0.05 -19.27
N LYS A 449 13.76 0.08 -20.16
CA LYS A 449 13.92 1.15 -21.13
C LYS A 449 13.62 0.59 -22.51
N GLY A 450 12.70 1.23 -23.22
CA GLY A 450 12.12 0.65 -24.42
C GLY A 450 10.95 1.46 -24.95
N ARG A 451 10.03 0.81 -25.68
CA ARG A 451 8.78 1.45 -26.12
C ARG A 451 7.96 1.96 -24.92
N ASN A 452 7.98 1.20 -23.82
CA ASN A 452 7.37 1.59 -22.55
C ASN A 452 8.45 1.68 -21.48
N SER A 453 8.42 2.76 -20.68
CA SER A 453 9.25 2.86 -19.48
C SER A 453 8.51 2.26 -18.30
N ILE A 454 9.02 1.16 -17.76
CA ILE A 454 8.38 0.41 -16.66
C ILE A 454 9.39 0.28 -15.52
N LEU A 455 8.99 0.73 -14.34
CA LEU A 455 9.78 0.63 -13.12
C LEU A 455 9.22 -0.49 -12.25
N SER A 456 10.11 -1.31 -11.68
CA SER A 456 9.75 -2.27 -10.65
C SER A 456 9.39 -1.59 -9.33
N ASN A 457 8.90 -2.38 -8.37
CA ASN A 457 9.01 -2.01 -6.96
C ASN A 457 10.49 -1.83 -6.58
N SER A 458 10.76 -0.90 -5.67
CA SER A 458 12.07 -0.80 -5.03
C SER A 458 12.17 -1.85 -3.92
N VAL A 459 13.31 -2.51 -3.80
CA VAL A 459 13.62 -3.39 -2.66
C VAL A 459 14.73 -2.78 -1.82
N ILE A 460 14.58 -2.84 -0.50
CA ILE A 460 15.57 -2.37 0.46
C ILE A 460 16.41 -3.56 0.90
N VAL A 461 17.73 -3.42 0.78
CA VAL A 461 18.70 -4.40 1.22
C VAL A 461 19.59 -3.72 2.25
N SER A 462 19.43 -4.12 3.50
CA SER A 462 20.33 -3.75 4.59
C SER A 462 21.05 -5.02 5.02
N LEU A 463 22.33 -5.13 4.67
CA LEU A 463 23.18 -6.19 5.20
C LEU A 463 23.94 -5.62 6.38
N THR A 464 23.30 -5.69 7.55
CA THR A 464 24.01 -5.47 8.79
C THR A 464 25.02 -6.60 8.94
N SER A 465 26.31 -6.26 8.98
CA SER A 465 27.26 -7.21 9.57
C SER A 465 26.72 -7.50 10.97
N VAL A 466 26.42 -8.76 11.26
CA VAL A 466 26.45 -9.19 12.66
C VAL A 466 27.85 -8.78 13.07
N ASN A 467 27.98 -7.77 13.93
CA ASN A 467 29.25 -7.55 14.59
C ASN A 467 29.55 -8.93 15.19
N GLU A 468 30.54 -9.65 14.65
CA GLU A 468 31.44 -10.32 15.56
C GLU A 468 31.86 -9.19 16.46
N GLU A 469 31.20 -9.06 17.62
CA GLU A 469 31.62 -8.10 18.61
C GLU A 469 33.13 -8.31 18.65
N ASN A 470 33.89 -7.25 18.39
CA ASN A 470 35.32 -7.20 18.71
C ASN A 470 35.42 -7.26 20.24
N LEU A 471 34.95 -8.37 20.81
CA LEU A 471 35.25 -8.78 22.13
C LEU A 471 36.73 -9.10 22.01
N THR A 472 37.51 -8.32 22.69
CA THR A 472 38.82 -8.72 23.21
C THR A 472 38.77 -10.02 24.05
N ASN A 473 37.68 -10.80 24.00
CA ASN A 473 37.43 -11.98 24.80
C ASN A 473 38.25 -13.18 24.33
N THR A 474 38.77 -13.84 25.34
CA THR A 474 39.80 -14.85 25.22
C THR A 474 39.24 -16.28 25.18
N PHE A 475 38.00 -16.48 24.69
CA PHE A 475 37.37 -17.81 24.67
C PHE A 475 37.89 -18.66 23.50
N TYR A 476 38.91 -19.48 23.76
CA TYR A 476 39.52 -20.37 22.78
C TYR A 476 39.46 -21.81 23.27
N VAL A 477 39.07 -22.72 22.37
CA VAL A 477 39.02 -24.17 22.63
C VAL A 477 39.79 -24.88 21.52
N TYR A 478 40.85 -25.61 21.86
CA TYR A 478 41.69 -26.33 20.87
C TYR A 478 42.43 -27.51 21.50
N PRO A 479 42.89 -28.51 20.73
CA PRO A 479 42.58 -28.74 19.31
C PRO A 479 41.14 -29.23 19.10
N ASN A 480 40.65 -29.11 17.87
CA ASN A 480 39.38 -29.69 17.44
C ASN A 480 39.54 -30.24 16.00
N PRO A 481 39.52 -31.56 15.77
CA PRO A 481 39.21 -32.63 16.73
C PRO A 481 40.21 -32.74 17.89
N VAL A 482 39.72 -33.17 19.05
CA VAL A 482 40.51 -33.30 20.28
C VAL A 482 40.97 -34.74 20.51
N GLY A 483 42.28 -34.92 20.72
CA GLY A 483 42.87 -36.17 21.20
C GLY A 483 42.57 -36.38 22.68
N ASN A 484 43.59 -36.66 23.48
CA ASN A 484 43.44 -36.88 24.93
C ASN A 484 43.49 -35.58 25.74
N ILE A 485 43.82 -34.44 25.12
CA ILE A 485 44.07 -33.18 25.82
C ILE A 485 43.35 -32.04 25.10
N LEU A 486 42.44 -31.38 25.81
CA LEU A 486 41.71 -30.18 25.38
C LEU A 486 42.23 -28.96 26.13
N PHE A 487 42.60 -27.91 25.42
CA PHE A 487 42.96 -26.63 26.00
C PHE A 487 41.78 -25.67 25.88
N ILE A 488 41.40 -25.07 27.01
CA ILE A 488 40.41 -24.00 27.05
C ILE A 488 41.00 -22.76 27.70
N LYS A 489 40.95 -21.64 26.97
CA LYS A 489 41.17 -20.29 27.50
C LYS A 489 39.80 -19.63 27.63
N SER A 490 39.49 -19.10 28.80
CA SER A 490 38.24 -18.41 29.13
C SER A 490 38.47 -17.58 30.39
N ASP A 491 37.83 -16.42 30.45
CA ASP A 491 37.82 -15.55 31.64
C ASP A 491 36.67 -15.90 32.60
N TYR A 492 35.79 -16.84 32.21
CA TYR A 492 34.60 -17.23 32.95
C TYR A 492 34.57 -18.74 33.23
N ASP A 493 33.54 -19.17 33.96
CA ASP A 493 33.31 -20.57 34.24
C ASP A 493 32.78 -21.30 33.00
N ILE A 494 33.19 -22.55 32.82
CA ILE A 494 32.86 -23.36 31.66
C ILE A 494 32.05 -24.57 32.10
N SER A 495 31.06 -24.94 31.31
CA SER A 495 30.32 -26.20 31.43
C SER A 495 30.42 -26.99 30.12
N ILE A 496 30.73 -28.28 30.21
CA ILE A 496 30.91 -29.15 29.04
C ILE A 496 29.80 -30.18 29.04
N HIS A 497 29.08 -30.26 27.93
CA HIS A 497 27.95 -31.17 27.75
C HIS A 497 28.22 -32.11 26.57
N ASP A 498 27.68 -33.32 26.61
CA ASP A 498 27.64 -34.19 25.44
C ASP A 498 26.54 -33.76 24.45
N SER A 499 26.46 -34.46 23.32
CA SER A 499 25.41 -34.26 22.30
C SER A 499 23.97 -34.50 22.79
N ARG A 500 23.77 -35.11 23.95
CA ARG A 500 22.46 -35.35 24.58
C ARG A 500 22.13 -34.29 25.65
N GLY A 501 23.03 -33.35 25.90
CA GLY A 501 22.88 -32.32 26.92
C GLY A 501 23.27 -32.77 28.32
N ASN A 502 23.87 -33.96 28.50
CA ASN A 502 24.36 -34.39 29.81
C ASN A 502 25.61 -33.60 30.18
N LEU A 503 25.65 -33.06 31.40
CA LEU A 503 26.81 -32.36 31.93
C LEU A 503 27.95 -33.35 32.20
N HIS A 504 29.06 -33.17 31.49
CA HIS A 504 30.28 -33.93 31.69
C HIS A 504 31.19 -33.30 32.75
N GLN A 505 31.39 -31.98 32.69
CA GLN A 505 32.31 -31.30 33.60
C GLN A 505 32.01 -29.80 33.72
N THR A 506 32.22 -29.24 34.91
CA THR A 506 32.23 -27.80 35.16
C THR A 506 33.63 -27.34 35.58
N ILE A 507 34.04 -26.18 35.10
CA ILE A 507 35.39 -25.64 35.24
C ILE A 507 35.29 -24.18 35.71
N LEU A 508 35.81 -23.90 36.91
CA LEU A 508 35.88 -22.54 37.47
C LEU A 508 37.19 -21.82 37.05
N SER A 509 37.17 -20.52 36.73
CA SER A 509 38.14 -19.77 35.88
C SER A 509 39.69 -19.96 36.00
N SER A 510 40.35 -19.46 34.93
CA SER A 510 41.78 -19.39 34.52
C SER A 510 42.44 -20.69 34.01
N GLN A 511 42.76 -20.66 32.70
CA GLN A 511 43.42 -21.65 31.82
C GLN A 511 43.42 -23.11 32.26
N LYS A 512 42.61 -23.94 31.58
CA LYS A 512 42.51 -25.37 31.90
C LYS A 512 42.82 -26.26 30.72
N THR A 513 43.81 -27.11 30.95
CA THR A 513 44.10 -28.31 30.17
C THR A 513 43.21 -29.43 30.74
N ILE A 514 42.34 -30.01 29.92
CA ILE A 514 41.41 -31.07 30.30
C ILE A 514 41.89 -32.37 29.68
N ASN A 515 42.02 -33.41 30.50
CA ASN A 515 42.26 -34.75 29.99
C ASN A 515 40.94 -35.38 29.54
N THR A 516 40.81 -35.64 28.25
CA THR A 516 39.64 -36.20 27.59
C THR A 516 39.82 -37.68 27.23
N SER A 517 40.86 -38.37 27.74
CA SER A 517 41.14 -39.77 27.41
C SER A 517 40.00 -40.73 27.75
N ASN A 518 39.22 -40.40 28.78
CA ASN A 518 38.10 -41.23 29.26
C ASN A 518 36.75 -40.81 28.65
N TRP A 519 36.75 -39.84 27.73
CA TRP A 519 35.52 -39.40 27.08
C TRP A 519 35.20 -40.34 25.91
N PRO A 520 33.94 -40.80 25.79
CA PRO A 520 33.50 -41.48 24.58
C PRO A 520 33.75 -40.63 23.32
N SER A 521 34.06 -41.26 22.20
CA SER A 521 34.10 -40.55 20.91
C SER A 521 32.73 -39.94 20.59
N GLY A 522 32.72 -38.68 20.18
CA GLY A 522 31.47 -37.95 20.01
C GLY A 522 31.61 -36.44 19.89
N ILE A 523 30.46 -35.76 19.92
CA ILE A 523 30.36 -34.31 19.87
C ILE A 523 30.09 -33.78 21.28
N TYR A 524 30.85 -32.76 21.67
CA TYR A 524 30.68 -32.05 22.94
C TYR A 524 30.46 -30.56 22.71
N PHE A 525 29.67 -29.96 23.60
CA PHE A 525 29.33 -28.55 23.61
C PHE A 525 29.92 -27.89 24.86
N ILE A 526 30.76 -26.89 24.66
CA ILE A 526 31.45 -26.16 25.72
C ILE A 526 30.79 -24.80 25.87
N THR A 527 30.12 -24.57 26.99
CA THR A 527 29.39 -23.35 27.28
C THR A 527 30.12 -22.49 28.32
N GLU A 528 30.37 -21.22 27.98
CA GLU A 528 30.90 -20.21 28.90
C GLU A 528 29.75 -19.53 29.67
N ASN A 529 29.83 -19.51 31.00
CA ASN A 529 28.79 -18.99 31.90
C ASN A 529 29.08 -17.54 32.36
N GLY A 530 29.45 -16.67 31.40
CA GLY A 530 29.50 -15.22 31.58
C GLY A 530 28.19 -14.54 31.14
N GLY A 531 28.07 -13.23 31.33
CA GLY A 531 26.87 -12.46 30.93
C GLY A 531 26.46 -12.60 29.45
N ILE A 532 27.35 -13.13 28.60
CA ILE A 532 27.08 -13.57 27.24
C ILE A 532 27.32 -15.09 27.17
N ARG A 533 26.26 -15.87 26.91
CA ARG A 533 26.36 -17.33 26.75
C ARG A 533 26.99 -17.69 25.41
N ARG A 534 28.15 -18.35 25.42
CA ARG A 534 28.82 -18.86 24.20
C ARG A 534 28.87 -20.37 24.21
N THR A 535 28.76 -21.00 23.04
CA THR A 535 28.88 -22.47 22.93
C THR A 535 29.80 -22.84 21.77
N VAL A 536 30.84 -23.63 22.05
CA VAL A 536 31.76 -24.18 21.02
C VAL A 536 31.52 -25.68 20.89
N LYS A 537 31.41 -26.15 19.63
CA LYS A 537 31.30 -27.57 19.28
C LYS A 537 32.70 -28.16 19.12
N ILE A 538 33.00 -29.24 19.83
CA ILE A 538 34.23 -30.04 19.62
C ILE A 538 33.92 -31.49 19.26
N VAL A 539 34.84 -32.11 18.53
CA VAL A 539 34.79 -33.51 18.11
C VAL A 539 35.91 -34.28 18.80
N LYS A 540 35.61 -35.38 19.51
CA LYS A 540 36.57 -36.23 20.25
C LYS A 540 36.95 -37.50 19.50
#